data_AF-N8UI60-F1
#
_entry.id   AF-N8UI60-F1
#
_cell.length_a   1.000
_cell.length_b   1.000
_cell.length_c   1.000
_cell.angle_alpha   90.00
_cell.angle_beta   90.00
_cell.angle_gamma   90.00
#
_symmetry.space_group_name_H-M   'P 1'
#
loop_
_entity.id
_entity.type
_entity.pdbx_description
1 polymer ?
#
loop_
_entity_poly.entity_id
_entity_poly.type
_entity_poly.pdbx_seq_one_letter_code
_entity_poly.pdbx_strand_id
1 'polypeptide(L)'
;MATLEQAIAFAAKQHAGQVDKANAPYILHPLRVMLNVPNIEHKIIAVLHDVLEDTETSIEDLQALGFQPHIIEAIVALTKQKVSHEYKPLNGPYKTLWRVL
;
A
#
# COMPACT_ATOMS: atom_id res chain seq x y z
N MET A 1 -0.83 -6.75 15.49
CA MET A 1 -1.44 -5.96 14.40
C MET A 1 -0.47 -4.86 14.06
N ALA A 2 -0.10 -4.71 12.79
CA ALA A 2 0.72 -3.60 12.35
C ALA A 2 0.01 -2.24 12.52
N THR A 3 0.79 -1.21 12.81
CA THR A 3 0.34 0.16 13.11
C THR A 3 0.53 1.09 11.90
N LEU A 4 -0.03 2.29 11.98
CA LEU A 4 0.17 3.31 10.94
C LEU A 4 1.63 3.75 10.86
N GLU A 5 2.31 3.87 11.99
CA GLU A 5 3.72 4.22 12.10
C GLU A 5 4.60 3.18 11.40
N GLN A 6 4.29 1.89 11.57
CA GLN A 6 4.98 0.80 10.87
C GLN A 6 4.73 0.86 9.36
N ALA A 7 3.51 1.18 8.92
CA ALA A 7 3.18 1.35 7.51
C ALA A 7 3.95 2.51 6.87
N ILE A 8 4.01 3.67 7.55
CA ILE A 8 4.78 4.84 7.10
C ILE A 8 6.27 4.51 7.01
N ALA A 9 6.83 3.90 8.05
CA ALA A 9 8.25 3.53 8.09
C ALA A 9 8.60 2.53 6.98
N PHE A 10 7.72 1.56 6.72
CA PHE A 10 7.89 0.59 5.67
C PHE A 10 7.82 1.24 4.28
N ALA A 11 6.79 2.04 3.99
CA ALA A 11 6.68 2.76 2.72
C ALA A 11 7.90 3.66 2.45
N ALA A 12 8.36 4.39 3.48
CA ALA A 12 9.53 5.24 3.37
C ALA A 12 10.82 4.46 3.07
N LYS A 13 10.96 3.26 3.65
CA LYS A 13 12.08 2.36 3.37
C LYS A 13 12.02 1.81 1.95
N GLN A 14 10.86 1.34 1.50
CA GLN A 14 10.72 0.69 0.19
C GLN A 14 10.87 1.68 -0.97
N HIS A 15 10.40 2.92 -0.80
CA HIS A 15 10.56 3.99 -1.79
C HIS A 15 11.85 4.82 -1.60
N ALA A 16 12.80 4.37 -0.78
CA ALA A 16 14.03 5.11 -0.52
C ALA A 16 14.86 5.27 -1.81
N GLY A 17 15.18 6.52 -2.15
CA GLY A 17 15.92 6.85 -3.37
C GLY A 17 15.08 6.88 -4.65
N GLN A 18 13.81 6.45 -4.60
CA GLN A 18 12.88 6.60 -5.72
C GLN A 18 12.46 8.06 -5.86
N VAL A 19 12.37 8.53 -7.11
CA VAL A 19 11.90 9.87 -7.44
C VAL A 19 10.66 9.80 -8.33
N ASP A 20 9.80 10.82 -8.23
CA ASP A 20 8.67 11.01 -9.12
C ASP A 20 9.07 11.66 -10.45
N LYS A 21 8.09 11.91 -11.32
CA LYS A 21 8.30 12.55 -12.63
C LYS A 21 8.83 13.99 -12.54
N ALA A 22 8.67 14.65 -11.39
CA ALA A 22 9.18 15.97 -11.10
C ALA A 22 10.52 15.93 -10.35
N ASN A 23 11.14 14.75 -10.23
CA ASN A 23 12.40 14.50 -9.54
C ASN A 23 12.34 14.78 -8.01
N ALA A 24 11.14 14.72 -7.42
CA ALA A 24 10.95 14.80 -5.97
C ALA A 24 10.93 13.40 -5.34
N PRO A 25 11.27 13.23 -4.05
CA PRO A 25 11.22 11.94 -3.38
C PRO A 25 9.82 11.30 -3.46
N TYR A 26 9.74 10.06 -3.98
CA TYR A 26 8.46 9.42 -4.29
C TYR A 26 7.57 9.23 -3.06
N ILE A 27 8.16 8.98 -1.89
CA ILE A 27 7.44 8.83 -0.60
C ILE A 27 6.46 9.98 -0.30
N LEU A 28 6.69 11.18 -0.85
CA LEU A 28 5.79 12.32 -0.69
C LEU A 28 4.41 12.09 -1.35
N HIS A 29 4.32 11.24 -2.38
CA HIS A 29 3.06 10.85 -3.00
C HIS A 29 2.21 9.96 -2.06
N PRO A 30 2.66 8.78 -1.60
CA PRO A 30 1.87 7.96 -0.67
C PRO A 30 1.49 8.69 0.62
N LEU A 31 2.38 9.53 1.16
CA LEU A 31 2.07 10.37 2.33
C LEU A 31 0.94 11.37 2.06
N ARG A 32 0.91 11.99 0.88
CA ARG A 32 -0.16 12.93 0.51
C ARG A 32 -1.50 12.21 0.39
N VAL A 33 -1.53 11.03 -0.22
CA VAL A 33 -2.75 10.22 -0.35
C VAL A 33 -3.25 9.79 1.04
N MET A 34 -2.35 9.31 1.90
CA MET A 34 -2.64 8.96 3.30
C MET A 34 -3.26 10.14 4.09
N LEU A 35 -2.77 11.36 3.90
CA LEU A 35 -3.31 12.52 4.62
C LEU A 35 -4.73 12.90 4.19
N ASN A 36 -5.17 12.51 2.99
CA ASN A 36 -6.50 12.81 2.45
C ASN A 36 -7.60 11.80 2.82
N VAL A 37 -7.25 10.69 3.49
CA VAL A 37 -8.22 9.68 3.93
C VAL A 37 -8.47 9.75 5.44
N PRO A 38 -9.71 9.51 5.92
CA PRO A 38 -10.12 9.91 7.27
C PRO A 38 -9.75 8.93 8.39
N ASN A 39 -9.80 7.62 8.15
CA ASN A 39 -9.61 6.61 9.21
C ASN A 39 -8.23 5.93 9.12
N ILE A 40 -7.77 5.37 10.25
CA ILE A 40 -6.44 4.76 10.37
C ILE A 40 -6.24 3.59 9.39
N GLU A 41 -7.27 2.79 9.17
CA GLU A 41 -7.22 1.64 8.26
C GLU A 41 -6.95 2.09 6.82
N HIS A 42 -7.74 3.06 6.33
CA HIS A 42 -7.56 3.67 5.02
C HIS A 42 -6.21 4.38 4.92
N LYS A 43 -5.71 5.00 6.01
CA LYS A 43 -4.37 5.60 6.02
C LYS A 43 -3.27 4.56 5.81
N ILE A 44 -3.37 3.40 6.46
CA ILE A 44 -2.44 2.28 6.25
C ILE A 44 -2.49 1.82 4.79
N ILE A 45 -3.68 1.59 4.24
CA ILE A 45 -3.85 1.18 2.83
C ILE A 45 -3.26 2.24 1.89
N ALA A 46 -3.60 3.51 2.11
CA ALA A 46 -3.18 4.63 1.28
C ALA A 46 -1.66 4.84 1.27
N VAL A 47 -0.99 4.73 2.42
CA VAL A 47 0.48 4.89 2.46
C VAL A 47 1.21 3.71 1.84
N LEU A 48 0.56 2.55 1.73
CA LEU A 48 1.12 1.33 1.16
C LEU A 48 0.66 1.04 -0.28
N HIS A 49 -0.23 1.85 -0.87
CA HIS A 49 -0.95 1.46 -2.10
C HIS A 49 -0.04 1.13 -3.30
N ASP A 50 1.12 1.78 -3.38
CA ASP A 50 2.07 1.60 -4.48
C ASP A 50 3.23 0.64 -4.17
N VAL A 51 3.36 0.12 -2.93
CA VAL A 51 4.55 -0.67 -2.56
C VAL A 51 4.64 -1.97 -3.35
N LEU A 52 3.50 -2.58 -3.72
CA LEU A 52 3.49 -3.79 -4.55
C LEU A 52 3.69 -3.49 -6.05
N GLU A 53 3.48 -2.26 -6.51
CA GLU A 53 3.59 -1.88 -7.93
C GLU A 53 4.97 -1.32 -8.26
N ASP A 54 5.53 -0.53 -7.35
CA ASP A 54 6.70 0.33 -7.61
C ASP A 54 7.95 -0.08 -6.84
N THR A 55 7.91 -1.21 -6.11
CA THR A 55 9.05 -1.70 -5.32
C THR A 55 9.13 -3.23 -5.38
N GLU A 56 10.21 -3.81 -4.87
CA GLU A 56 10.41 -5.27 -4.76
C GLU A 56 9.60 -5.91 -3.62
N THR A 57 8.59 -5.21 -3.08
CA THR A 57 7.78 -5.71 -1.96
C THR A 57 6.90 -6.87 -2.41
N SER A 58 6.92 -7.95 -1.63
CA SER A 58 6.05 -9.10 -1.79
C SER A 58 4.84 -9.04 -0.83
N ILE A 59 3.83 -9.88 -1.08
CA ILE A 59 2.68 -10.01 -0.18
C ILE A 59 3.12 -10.63 1.16
N GLU A 60 4.08 -11.56 1.09
CA GLU A 60 4.69 -12.24 2.22
C GLU A 60 5.37 -11.25 3.16
N ASP A 61 5.98 -10.19 2.63
CA ASP A 61 6.56 -9.11 3.44
C ASP A 61 5.48 -8.40 4.27
N LEU A 62 4.34 -8.08 3.66
CA LEU A 62 3.22 -7.45 4.36
C LEU A 62 2.61 -8.38 5.43
N GLN A 63 2.55 -9.69 5.15
CA GLN A 63 2.11 -10.69 6.13
C GLN A 63 3.10 -10.80 7.30
N ALA A 64 4.40 -10.84 7.01
CA ALA A 64 5.46 -10.92 8.01
C ALA A 64 5.50 -9.70 8.94
N LEU A 65 5.14 -8.52 8.42
CA LEU A 65 4.96 -7.29 9.20
C LEU A 65 3.71 -7.31 10.10
N GLY A 66 2.81 -8.27 9.90
CA GLY A 66 1.60 -8.44 10.70
C GLY A 66 0.45 -7.53 10.28
N PHE A 67 0.38 -7.13 9.01
CA PHE A 67 -0.81 -6.49 8.44
C PHE A 67 -1.96 -7.51 8.36
N GLN A 68 -3.17 -7.05 8.63
CA GLN A 68 -4.35 -7.92 8.61
C GLN A 68 -4.69 -8.33 7.16
N PRO A 69 -5.26 -9.53 6.95
CA PRO A 69 -5.57 -10.03 5.60
C PRO A 69 -6.39 -9.05 4.75
N HIS A 70 -7.41 -8.40 5.34
CA HIS A 70 -8.26 -7.44 4.60
C HIS A 70 -7.52 -6.16 4.17
N ILE A 71 -6.47 -5.76 4.90
CA ILE A 71 -5.60 -4.65 4.50
C ILE A 71 -4.78 -5.02 3.27
N ILE A 72 -4.20 -6.22 3.31
CA ILE A 72 -3.38 -6.76 2.22
C ILE A 72 -4.25 -6.92 0.96
N GLU A 73 -5.46 -7.45 1.11
CA GLU A 73 -6.44 -7.56 0.03
C GLU A 73 -6.81 -6.21 -0.58
N ALA A 74 -6.99 -5.19 0.24
CA ALA A 74 -7.27 -3.84 -0.24
C ALA A 74 -6.07 -3.27 -1.04
N ILE A 75 -4.83 -3.47 -0.57
CA ILE A 75 -3.62 -3.03 -1.29
C ILE A 75 -3.48 -3.79 -2.61
N VAL A 76 -3.68 -5.11 -2.61
CA VAL A 76 -3.67 -5.93 -3.83
C VAL A 76 -4.74 -5.46 -4.83
N ALA A 77 -5.94 -5.12 -4.36
CA ALA A 77 -7.02 -4.62 -5.22
C ALA A 77 -6.73 -3.24 -5.84
N LEU A 78 -5.78 -2.49 -5.28
CA LEU A 78 -5.34 -1.18 -5.76
C LEU A 78 -4.09 -1.27 -6.66
N THR A 79 -3.40 -2.41 -6.67
CA THR A 79 -2.22 -2.65 -7.51
C THR A 79 -2.66 -2.93 -8.95
N LYS A 80 -2.12 -2.21 -9.95
CA LYS A 80 -2.53 -2.37 -11.36
C LYS A 80 -1.93 -3.61 -12.02
N GLN A 81 -0.74 -4.01 -11.60
CA GLN A 81 -0.09 -5.19 -12.13
C GLN A 81 -0.76 -6.44 -11.55
N LYS A 82 -1.07 -7.41 -12.40
CA LYS A 82 -1.62 -8.70 -11.94
C LYS A 82 -0.59 -9.35 -11.03
N VAL A 83 -0.84 -9.31 -9.73
CA VAL A 83 -0.24 -10.24 -8.77
C VAL A 83 -0.39 -11.64 -9.36
N SER A 84 0.69 -12.44 -9.30
CA SER A 84 0.76 -13.78 -9.89
C SER A 84 -0.48 -14.61 -9.48
N HIS A 85 -0.91 -15.52 -10.37
CA HIS A 85 -2.17 -16.28 -10.27
C HIS A 85 -2.35 -17.14 -9.00
N GLU A 86 -1.37 -17.20 -8.11
CA GLU A 86 -1.42 -17.95 -6.85
C GLU A 86 -2.08 -17.19 -5.69
N TYR A 87 -2.19 -15.85 -5.74
CA TYR A 87 -2.88 -15.11 -4.67
C TYR A 87 -4.40 -15.34 -4.72
N LYS A 88 -4.93 -16.06 -3.74
CA LYS A 88 -6.38 -16.25 -3.54
C LYS A 88 -6.88 -15.22 -2.51
N PRO A 89 -7.59 -14.16 -2.92
CA PRO A 89 -8.18 -13.22 -1.97
C PRO A 89 -9.22 -13.92 -1.09
N LEU A 90 -9.30 -13.57 0.20
CA LEU A 90 -10.50 -13.83 0.98
C LEU A 90 -11.56 -12.82 0.50
N ASN A 91 -12.84 -13.19 0.46
CA ASN A 91 -13.87 -12.40 -0.22
C ASN A 91 -13.97 -10.95 0.32
N GLY A 92 -13.83 -9.91 -0.52
CA GLY A 92 -13.84 -8.50 -0.07
C GLY A 92 -14.34 -7.44 -1.08
N PRO A 93 -14.97 -6.33 -0.64
CA PRO A 93 -15.72 -5.36 -1.46
C PRO A 93 -14.91 -4.14 -1.98
N TYR A 94 -13.60 -4.24 -2.15
CA TYR A 94 -12.72 -3.04 -2.24
C TYR A 94 -12.58 -2.36 -3.61
N LYS A 95 -13.40 -2.73 -4.62
CA LYS A 95 -13.32 -2.14 -5.98
C LYS A 95 -13.57 -0.63 -6.03
N THR A 96 -14.22 -0.03 -5.02
CA THR A 96 -14.63 1.39 -5.02
C THR A 96 -13.56 2.36 -4.52
N LEU A 97 -12.46 1.88 -3.93
CA LEU A 97 -11.40 2.74 -3.36
C LEU A 97 -10.58 3.50 -4.43
N TRP A 98 -10.62 3.05 -5.68
CA TRP A 98 -10.01 3.69 -6.86
C TRP A 98 -10.45 5.13 -7.14
N ARG A 99 -11.54 5.61 -6.51
CA ARG A 99 -12.05 6.98 -6.71
C ARG A 99 -11.53 7.99 -5.70
N VAL A 100 -10.81 7.54 -4.67
CA VAL A 100 -10.41 8.36 -3.51
C VAL A 100 -8.90 8.33 -3.26
N LEU A 101 -8.18 7.45 -3.96
CA LEU A 101 -6.72 7.34 -4.00
C LEU A 101 -6.24 7.78 -5.39
#